data_AF-A0A7S1WFI6-F1
#
_entry.id   AF-A0A7S1WFI6-F1
#
_cell.length_a   1.000
_cell.length_b   1.000
_cell.length_c   1.000
_cell.angle_alpha   90.00
_cell.angle_beta   90.00
_cell.angle_gamma   90.00
#
_symmetry.space_group_name_H-M   'P 1'
#
loop_
_entity.id
_entity.type
_entity.pdbx_description
1 polymer ?
#
loop_
_entity_poly.entity_id
_entity_poly.type
_entity_poly.pdbx_seq_one_letter_code
_entity_poly.pdbx_strand_id
1 'polypeptide(L)'
;MVDPVPNPLRLEGPQEPRIAIVSFSDREELRELTWPSLRRFAACHPGRYDLLLSQEPLLDRRDFHPAWNKLALLRRALLVGHPSLQYKYDAIAWFDDDMVVTSPEHDALHEAITLRLLCPACAQRLVLASRDEVVWERLPLNSGLLVLKRHEGSLRLI
;
A
#
# COMPACT_ATOMS: atom_id res chain seq x y z
N MET A 1 -6.66 38.66 -8.73
CA MET A 1 -5.54 37.77 -8.34
C MET A 1 -5.75 37.48 -6.87
N VAL A 2 -6.13 36.25 -6.54
CA VAL A 2 -6.32 35.82 -5.15
C VAL A 2 -5.00 35.17 -4.75
N ASP A 3 -4.33 35.73 -3.76
CA ASP A 3 -3.09 35.17 -3.23
C ASP A 3 -3.33 33.74 -2.71
N PRO A 4 -2.37 32.81 -2.91
CA PRO A 4 -2.48 31.48 -2.34
C PRO A 4 -2.40 31.62 -0.81
N VAL A 5 -3.47 31.22 -0.12
CA VAL A 5 -3.47 31.09 1.33
C VAL A 5 -2.36 30.11 1.71
N PRO A 6 -1.36 30.51 2.52
CA PRO A 6 -0.35 29.59 3.00
C PRO A 6 -1.05 28.52 3.83
N ASN A 7 -0.91 27.26 3.40
CA ASN A 7 -1.35 26.10 4.16
C ASN A 7 -0.75 26.22 5.58
N PRO A 8 -1.56 26.29 6.65
CA PRO A 8 -1.04 26.59 7.97
C PRO A 8 -0.01 25.53 8.34
N LEU A 9 1.18 26.03 8.69
CA LEU A 9 2.29 25.30 9.26
C LEU A 9 1.73 24.30 10.28
N ARG A 10 1.92 23.01 9.99
CA ARG A 10 1.48 21.89 10.82
C ARG A 10 2.10 22.04 12.21
N LEU A 11 1.24 22.18 13.21
CA LEU A 11 1.61 22.22 14.63
C LEU A 11 2.28 20.89 15.02
N GLU A 12 3.36 21.00 15.79
CA GLU A 12 4.22 19.92 16.27
C GLU A 12 3.42 18.90 17.10
N GLY A 13 3.08 17.78 16.45
CA GLY A 13 2.64 16.53 17.07
C GLY A 13 3.18 15.37 16.22
N PRO A 14 3.23 14.13 16.74
CA PRO A 14 3.64 12.99 15.93
C PRO A 14 2.70 12.88 14.74
N GLN A 15 3.23 13.15 13.55
CA GLN A 15 2.46 13.11 12.33
C GLN A 15 2.04 11.66 12.08
N GLU A 16 0.74 11.41 11.97
CA GLU A 16 0.22 10.10 11.53
C GLU A 16 0.94 9.66 10.24
N PRO A 17 1.39 8.39 10.16
CA PRO A 17 2.09 7.90 8.99
C PRO A 17 1.20 7.95 7.77
N ARG A 18 1.76 8.41 6.65
CA ARG A 18 1.06 8.42 5.36
C ARG A 18 1.17 7.04 4.74
N ILE A 19 0.05 6.33 4.65
CA ILE A 19 0.02 4.96 4.13
C ILE A 19 -0.83 4.92 2.86
N ALA A 20 -0.32 4.28 1.82
CA ALA A 20 -1.10 3.94 0.64
C ALA A 20 -1.48 2.45 0.65
N ILE A 21 -2.71 2.15 0.25
CA ILE A 21 -3.11 0.82 -0.20
C ILE A 21 -3.08 0.83 -1.73
N VAL A 22 -2.36 -0.11 -2.31
CA VAL A 22 -2.15 -0.25 -3.75
C VAL A 22 -2.72 -1.58 -4.20
N SER A 23 -3.49 -1.55 -5.28
CA SER A 23 -3.96 -2.76 -5.95
C SER A 23 -4.02 -2.51 -7.45
N PHE A 24 -3.85 -3.58 -8.23
CA PHE A 24 -4.02 -3.55 -9.67
C PHE A 24 -4.79 -4.77 -10.13
N SER A 25 -5.75 -4.52 -11.01
CA SER A 25 -6.47 -5.57 -11.71
C SER A 25 -6.89 -5.08 -13.07
N ASP A 26 -6.50 -5.82 -14.10
CA ASP A 26 -7.01 -5.65 -15.45
C ASP A 26 -8.27 -6.50 -15.71
N ARG A 27 -8.67 -7.33 -14.73
CA ARG A 27 -9.83 -8.22 -14.79
C ARG A 27 -11.05 -7.54 -14.18
N GLU A 28 -12.06 -7.26 -15.01
CA GLU A 28 -13.24 -6.50 -14.60
C GLU A 28 -14.03 -7.15 -13.50
N GLU A 29 -14.29 -8.44 -13.67
CA GLU A 29 -15.14 -9.22 -12.80
C GLU A 29 -14.54 -9.30 -11.38
N LEU A 30 -13.20 -9.36 -11.27
CA LEU A 30 -12.55 -9.39 -9.97
C LEU A 30 -12.50 -8.01 -9.30
N ARG A 31 -12.14 -6.94 -10.03
CA ARG A 31 -12.08 -5.60 -9.42
C ARG A 31 -13.45 -5.14 -8.93
N GLU A 32 -14.52 -5.48 -9.62
CA GLU A 32 -15.88 -5.18 -9.18
C GLU A 32 -16.26 -5.89 -7.87
N LEU A 33 -15.66 -7.05 -7.60
CA LEU A 33 -15.88 -7.80 -6.36
C LEU A 33 -14.96 -7.34 -5.23
N THR A 34 -13.68 -7.12 -5.50
CA THR A 34 -12.66 -6.94 -4.46
C THR A 34 -12.45 -5.48 -4.08
N TRP A 35 -12.43 -4.55 -5.03
CA TRP A 35 -12.16 -3.13 -4.73
C TRP A 35 -13.21 -2.45 -3.85
N PRO A 36 -14.52 -2.78 -3.93
CA PRO A 36 -15.48 -2.27 -2.95
C PRO A 36 -15.11 -2.61 -1.50
N SER A 37 -14.48 -3.77 -1.25
CA SER A 37 -14.02 -4.14 0.09
C SER A 37 -12.88 -3.25 0.58
N LEU A 38 -11.91 -2.93 -0.29
CA LEU A 38 -10.81 -2.00 0.01
C LEU A 38 -11.33 -0.57 0.24
N ARG A 39 -12.28 -0.13 -0.58
CA ARG A 39 -12.95 1.18 -0.41
C ARG A 39 -13.68 1.27 0.91
N ARG A 40 -14.42 0.22 1.28
CA ARG A 40 -15.11 0.13 2.57
C ARG A 40 -14.13 0.17 3.74
N PHE A 41 -13.05 -0.61 3.67
CA PHE A 41 -12.00 -0.62 4.68
C PHE A 41 -11.39 0.77 4.89
N ALA A 42 -10.97 1.45 3.82
CA ALA A 42 -10.42 2.81 3.93
C ALA A 42 -11.45 3.81 4.48
N ALA A 43 -12.73 3.67 4.12
CA ALA A 43 -13.80 4.53 4.61
C ALA A 43 -14.07 4.33 6.12
N CYS A 44 -13.88 3.13 6.67
CA CYS A 44 -13.93 2.86 8.11
C CYS A 44 -12.79 3.52 8.89
N HIS A 45 -11.73 3.97 8.21
CA HIS A 45 -10.50 4.47 8.79
C HIS A 45 -10.07 5.82 8.18
N PRO A 46 -10.89 6.89 8.36
CA PRO A 46 -10.70 8.16 7.68
C PRO A 46 -9.33 8.78 7.98
N GLY A 47 -8.63 9.21 6.92
CA GLY A 47 -7.33 9.86 7.00
C GLY A 47 -6.12 8.93 7.19
N ARG A 48 -6.33 7.61 7.33
CA ARG A 48 -5.23 6.64 7.50
C ARG A 48 -4.67 6.10 6.19
N TYR A 49 -5.52 5.97 5.17
CA TYR A 49 -5.18 5.29 3.93
C TYR A 49 -5.59 6.09 2.70
N ASP A 50 -4.65 6.23 1.77
CA ASP A 50 -4.98 6.55 0.38
C ASP A 50 -5.16 5.26 -0.41
N LEU A 51 -6.12 5.25 -1.34
CA LEU A 51 -6.32 4.14 -2.25
C LEU A 51 -5.75 4.45 -3.63
N LEU A 52 -4.76 3.68 -4.05
CA LEU A 52 -4.15 3.73 -5.38
C LEU A 52 -4.54 2.47 -6.16
N LEU A 53 -5.69 2.52 -6.81
CA LEU A 53 -6.26 1.40 -7.58
C LEU A 53 -5.98 1.61 -9.08
N SER A 54 -5.24 0.70 -9.70
CA SER A 54 -4.86 0.78 -11.12
C SER A 54 -5.57 -0.27 -11.96
N GLN A 55 -6.10 0.12 -13.12
CA GLN A 55 -6.62 -0.80 -14.13
C GLN A 55 -5.62 -1.05 -15.25
N GLU A 56 -4.74 -0.06 -15.49
CA GLU A 56 -3.74 -0.10 -16.54
C GLU A 56 -2.42 -0.68 -16.00
N PRO A 57 -1.79 -1.62 -16.73
CA PRO A 57 -0.46 -2.09 -16.40
C PRO A 57 0.58 -0.99 -16.67
N LEU A 58 1.64 -0.96 -15.86
CA LEU A 58 2.82 -0.13 -16.13
C LEU A 58 3.83 -0.83 -17.03
N LEU A 59 3.90 -2.16 -16.93
CA LEU A 59 4.80 -2.98 -17.69
C LEU A 59 4.09 -3.49 -18.95
N ASP A 60 4.80 -3.48 -20.07
CA ASP A 60 4.30 -4.03 -21.32
C ASP A 60 4.04 -5.53 -21.16
N ARG A 61 2.81 -5.96 -21.49
CA ARG A 61 2.37 -7.35 -21.33
C ARG A 61 3.08 -8.31 -22.29
N ARG A 62 3.69 -7.78 -23.35
CA ARG A 62 4.53 -8.56 -24.29
C ARG A 62 5.82 -9.03 -23.63
N ASP A 63 6.35 -8.23 -22.70
CA ASP A 63 7.64 -8.46 -22.07
C ASP A 63 7.51 -9.00 -20.63
N PHE A 64 6.39 -8.69 -19.96
CA PHE A 64 6.19 -9.02 -18.54
C PHE A 64 4.83 -9.66 -18.27
N HIS A 65 4.85 -10.75 -17.49
CA HIS A 65 3.61 -11.32 -16.95
C HIS A 65 2.90 -10.31 -16.02
N PRO A 66 1.55 -10.21 -16.03
CA PRO A 66 0.81 -9.18 -15.28
C PRO A 66 1.16 -9.07 -13.79
N ALA A 67 1.46 -10.20 -13.14
CA ALA A 67 1.88 -10.26 -11.74
C ALA A 67 3.10 -9.36 -11.41
N TRP A 68 3.98 -9.08 -12.38
CA TRP A 68 5.14 -8.20 -12.18
C TRP A 68 4.77 -6.72 -12.02
N ASN A 69 3.55 -6.32 -12.41
CA ASN A 69 3.07 -4.94 -12.19
C ASN A 69 3.04 -4.57 -10.71
N LYS A 70 2.91 -5.55 -9.81
CA LYS A 70 3.05 -5.36 -8.35
C LYS A 70 4.29 -4.56 -7.99
N LEU A 71 5.46 -4.99 -8.46
CA LEU A 71 6.74 -4.34 -8.16
C LEU A 71 6.83 -2.94 -8.78
N ALA A 72 6.43 -2.80 -10.04
CA ALA A 72 6.46 -1.52 -10.75
C ALA A 72 5.56 -0.46 -10.07
N LEU A 73 4.35 -0.87 -9.67
CA LEU A 73 3.37 0.01 -9.01
C LEU A 73 3.81 0.38 -7.59
N LEU A 74 4.32 -0.58 -6.82
CA LEU A 74 4.90 -0.34 -5.50
C LEU A 74 6.07 0.63 -5.57
N ARG A 75 6.99 0.42 -6.52
CA ARG A 75 8.13 1.31 -6.74
C ARG A 75 7.70 2.71 -7.13
N ARG A 76 6.75 2.84 -8.06
CA ARG A 76 6.17 4.14 -8.46
C ARG A 76 5.59 4.86 -7.26
N ALA A 77 4.76 4.18 -6.47
CA ALA A 77 4.12 4.77 -5.31
C ALA A 77 5.13 5.19 -4.22
N LEU A 78 6.19 4.40 -4.00
CA LEU A 78 7.26 4.74 -3.04
C LEU A 78 8.10 5.96 -3.48
N LEU A 79 8.41 6.05 -4.77
CA LEU A 79 9.28 7.11 -5.32
C LEU A 79 8.53 8.43 -5.53
N VAL A 80 7.37 8.35 -6.19
CA VAL A 80 6.59 9.50 -6.65
C VAL A 80 5.64 9.98 -5.55
N GLY A 81 5.04 9.06 -4.79
CA GLY A 81 4.05 9.40 -3.77
C GLY A 81 2.63 9.57 -4.34
N HIS A 82 1.81 10.38 -3.67
CA HIS A 82 0.42 10.60 -4.07
C HIS A 82 0.36 11.37 -5.41
N PRO A 83 -0.36 10.87 -6.43
CA PRO A 83 -0.39 11.47 -7.78
C PRO A 83 -0.76 12.96 -7.80
N SER A 84 -1.69 13.37 -6.93
CA SER A 84 -2.23 14.74 -6.91
C SER A 84 -1.79 15.61 -5.73
N LEU A 85 -1.14 15.04 -4.70
CA LEU A 85 -0.99 15.72 -3.39
C LEU A 85 0.46 16.01 -3.00
N GLN A 86 1.41 15.82 -3.93
CA GLN A 86 2.83 16.19 -3.78
C GLN A 86 3.51 15.74 -2.46
N TYR A 87 2.99 14.68 -1.82
CA TYR A 87 3.66 14.04 -0.70
C TYR A 87 4.01 12.60 -1.02
N LYS A 88 4.98 12.10 -0.25
CA LYS A 88 5.45 10.72 -0.32
C LYS A 88 4.91 9.93 0.86
N TYR A 89 4.66 8.65 0.62
CA TYR A 89 4.20 7.70 1.63
C TYR A 89 5.32 7.27 2.56
N ASP A 90 4.99 7.00 3.82
CA ASP A 90 5.90 6.42 4.81
C ASP A 90 5.92 4.88 4.71
N ALA A 91 4.78 4.29 4.33
CA ALA A 91 4.65 2.88 3.98
C ALA A 91 3.59 2.66 2.90
N ILE A 92 3.69 1.54 2.20
CA ILE A 92 2.76 1.16 1.12
C ILE A 92 2.37 -0.30 1.29
N ALA A 93 1.08 -0.56 1.38
CA ALA A 93 0.49 -1.89 1.44
C ALA A 93 -0.06 -2.29 0.07
N TRP A 94 0.43 -3.39 -0.48
CA TRP A 94 -0.10 -4.03 -1.66
C TRP A 94 -1.20 -5.02 -1.28
N PHE A 95 -2.27 -5.05 -2.07
CA PHE A 95 -3.30 -6.08 -2.07
C PHE A 95 -3.46 -6.65 -3.47
N ASP A 96 -3.31 -7.98 -3.60
CA ASP A 96 -3.67 -8.69 -4.84
C ASP A 96 -5.16 -8.51 -5.15
N ASP A 97 -5.52 -8.63 -6.43
CA ASP A 97 -6.85 -8.32 -6.93
C ASP A 97 -7.91 -9.37 -6.60
N ASP A 98 -7.51 -10.51 -6.05
CA ASP A 98 -8.35 -11.57 -5.53
C ASP A 98 -8.51 -11.52 -3.99
N MET A 99 -8.00 -10.48 -3.33
CA MET A 99 -8.14 -10.30 -1.88
C MET A 99 -9.41 -9.52 -1.50
N VAL A 100 -10.07 -9.96 -0.43
CA VAL A 100 -11.24 -9.30 0.16
C VAL A 100 -10.99 -8.99 1.64
N VAL A 101 -11.29 -7.76 2.05
CA VAL A 101 -11.31 -7.39 3.48
C VAL A 101 -12.66 -7.77 4.07
N THR A 102 -12.67 -8.75 4.98
CA THR A 102 -13.90 -9.30 5.58
C THR A 102 -14.35 -8.60 6.86
N SER A 103 -13.43 -7.93 7.57
CA SER A 103 -13.69 -7.22 8.83
C SER A 103 -13.21 -5.77 8.74
N PRO A 104 -13.88 -4.92 7.93
CA PRO A 104 -13.39 -3.60 7.58
C PRO A 104 -13.31 -2.60 8.75
N GLU A 105 -13.98 -2.89 9.85
CA GLU A 105 -13.96 -2.09 11.08
C GLU A 105 -12.73 -2.33 11.96
N HIS A 106 -11.97 -3.40 11.71
CA HIS A 106 -10.78 -3.77 12.48
C HIS A 106 -9.49 -3.39 11.73
N ASP A 107 -8.76 -2.39 12.24
CA ASP A 107 -7.55 -1.85 11.59
C ASP A 107 -6.25 -2.57 12.00
N ALA A 108 -6.20 -3.90 11.83
CA ALA A 108 -4.99 -4.67 12.14
C ALA A 108 -3.79 -4.28 11.25
N LEU A 109 -4.06 -3.72 10.06
CA LEU A 109 -3.03 -3.29 9.12
C LEU A 109 -2.28 -2.06 9.66
N HIS A 110 -2.98 -1.02 10.15
CA HIS A 110 -2.33 0.18 10.68
C HIS A 110 -1.50 -0.16 11.91
N GLU A 111 -2.05 -0.98 12.81
CA GLU A 111 -1.33 -1.48 13.98
C GLU A 111 -0.05 -2.22 13.58
N ALA A 112 -0.14 -3.15 12.62
CA ALA A 112 1.02 -3.88 12.13
C ALA A 112 2.08 -2.94 11.53
N ILE A 113 1.67 -1.98 10.71
CA ILE A 113 2.58 -1.01 10.08
C ILE A 113 3.26 -0.14 11.14
N THR A 114 2.50 0.45 12.04
CA THR A 114 3.04 1.36 13.06
C THR A 114 3.94 0.64 14.06
N LEU A 115 3.46 -0.47 14.63
CA LEU A 115 4.17 -1.16 15.70
C LEU A 115 5.28 -2.07 15.21
N ARG A 116 5.19 -2.59 13.97
CA ARG A 116 6.14 -3.60 13.47
C ARG A 116 7.01 -3.10 12.35
N LEU A 117 6.69 -2.01 11.67
CA LEU A 117 7.47 -1.55 10.51
C LEU A 117 8.03 -0.14 10.68
N LEU A 118 7.21 0.80 11.13
CA LEU A 118 7.60 2.21 11.31
C LEU A 118 8.12 2.52 12.71
N CYS A 119 7.98 1.57 13.64
CA CYS A 119 8.48 1.67 15.01
C CYS A 119 10.02 1.87 15.06
N PRO A 120 10.56 2.73 15.93
CA PRO A 120 12.02 2.92 16.07
C PRO A 120 12.78 1.62 16.39
N ALA A 121 12.21 0.75 17.24
CA ALA A 121 12.80 -0.55 17.56
C ALA A 121 12.81 -1.53 16.36
N CYS A 122 12.09 -1.19 15.29
CA CYS A 122 11.93 -1.96 14.07
C CYS A 122 12.68 -1.31 12.90
N ALA A 123 13.61 -0.37 13.16
CA ALA A 123 14.20 0.49 12.14
C ALA A 123 14.77 -0.27 10.92
N GLN A 124 15.36 -1.44 11.15
CA GLN A 124 15.95 -2.30 10.12
C GLN A 124 14.92 -3.13 9.33
N ARG A 125 13.68 -3.27 9.81
CA ARG A 125 12.63 -3.99 9.09
C ARG A 125 12.14 -3.14 7.92
N LEU A 126 12.16 -3.74 6.73
CA LEU A 126 11.78 -3.07 5.48
C LEU A 126 10.44 -3.52 4.94
N VAL A 127 10.01 -4.73 5.32
CA VAL A 127 8.87 -5.43 4.74
C VAL A 127 8.04 -6.12 5.81
N LEU A 128 6.73 -6.12 5.63
CA LEU A 128 5.80 -7.08 6.22
C LEU A 128 5.12 -7.85 5.09
N ALA A 129 4.82 -9.13 5.29
CA ALA A 129 4.02 -9.93 4.38
C ALA A 129 3.00 -10.74 5.18
N SER A 130 1.87 -11.07 4.58
CA SER A 130 0.91 -11.98 5.22
C SER A 130 1.53 -13.37 5.39
N ARG A 131 1.13 -14.04 6.47
CA ARG A 131 1.48 -15.43 6.70
C ARG A 131 0.63 -16.30 5.79
N ASP A 132 1.23 -17.31 5.19
CA ASP A 132 0.47 -18.39 4.57
C ASP A 132 0.05 -19.39 5.66
N GLU A 133 -1.25 -19.46 5.96
CA GLU A 133 -1.80 -20.41 6.92
C GLU A 133 -1.94 -21.81 6.31
N VAL A 134 -2.06 -21.90 4.99
CA VAL A 134 -2.05 -23.16 4.24
C VAL A 134 -0.61 -23.46 3.91
N VAL A 135 0.11 -23.94 4.92
CA VAL A 135 1.53 -24.34 4.86
C VAL A 135 1.70 -25.47 3.84
N TRP A 136 1.75 -25.15 2.56
CA TRP A 136 2.57 -25.91 1.64
C TRP A 136 4.00 -25.54 2.00
N GLU A 137 4.79 -26.51 2.42
CA GLU A 137 6.18 -26.37 2.93
C GLU A 137 7.16 -25.58 2.03
N ARG A 138 6.70 -25.11 0.87
CA ARG A 138 7.49 -24.41 -0.15
C ARG A 138 7.60 -22.90 0.03
N LEU A 139 6.64 -22.21 0.68
CA LEU A 139 6.68 -20.74 0.81
C LEU A 139 6.23 -20.28 2.20
N PRO A 140 7.12 -19.69 3.02
CA PRO A 140 6.77 -19.27 4.39
C PRO A 140 5.91 -17.99 4.46
N LEU A 141 5.63 -17.36 3.32
CA LEU A 141 5.03 -16.03 3.22
C LEU A 141 4.12 -15.95 1.98
N ASN A 142 2.99 -15.23 2.11
CA ASN A 142 2.11 -14.90 1.01
C ASN A 142 2.33 -13.44 0.60
N SER A 143 2.59 -13.20 -0.69
CA SER A 143 2.86 -11.85 -1.22
C SER A 143 1.61 -11.08 -1.67
N GLY A 144 0.43 -11.69 -1.50
CA GLY A 144 -0.87 -11.08 -1.79
C GLY A 144 -1.13 -9.87 -0.91
N LEU A 145 -0.68 -9.91 0.34
CA LEU A 145 -0.57 -8.73 1.20
C LEU A 145 0.90 -8.48 1.53
N LEU A 146 1.45 -7.40 0.99
CA LEU A 146 2.85 -7.00 1.19
C LEU A 146 2.91 -5.54 1.60
N VAL A 147 3.59 -5.21 2.70
CA VAL A 147 3.79 -3.82 3.13
C VAL A 147 5.26 -3.47 3.04
N LEU A 148 5.58 -2.38 2.34
CA LEU A 148 6.93 -1.86 2.20
C LEU A 148 7.07 -0.53 2.92
N LYS A 149 8.12 -0.40 3.73
CA LYS A 149 8.55 0.88 4.33
C LYS A 149 9.21 1.73 3.26
N ARG A 150 9.00 3.06 3.29
CA ARG A 150 9.81 3.97 2.48
C ARG A 150 11.23 4.03 3.02
N HIS A 151 12.12 3.34 2.32
CA HIS A 151 13.54 3.28 2.63
C HIS A 151 14.30 2.91 1.36
N GLU A 152 15.56 3.35 1.24
CA GLU A 152 16.40 2.99 0.08
C GLU A 152 16.54 1.47 -0.05
N GLY A 153 16.68 0.76 1.06
CA GLY A 153 16.71 -0.71 1.08
C GLY A 153 15.46 -1.35 0.47
N SER A 154 14.27 -0.80 0.70
CA SER A 154 13.03 -1.32 0.09
C SER A 154 13.03 -1.10 -1.42
N LEU A 155 13.59 0.01 -1.90
CA LEU A 155 13.76 0.30 -3.33
C LEU A 155 14.85 -0.53 -3.99
N ARG A 156 15.81 -1.08 -3.24
CA ARG A 156 16.78 -2.03 -3.78
C ARG A 156 16.23 -3.45 -3.83
N LEU A 157 15.21 -3.74 -3.01
CA LEU A 157 14.53 -5.03 -2.96
C LEU A 157 13.58 -5.24 -4.15
N ILE A 158 12.98 -4.15 -4.66
CA ILE A 158 11.97 -4.18 -5.74
C ILE A 158 12.41 -3.47 -7.02
#